data_AF-A0A3M2DG97-F1
#
_entry.id   AF-A0A3M2DG97-F1
#
_cell.length_a   1.000
_cell.length_b   1.000
_cell.length_c   1.000
_cell.angle_alpha   90.00
_cell.angle_beta   90.00
_cell.angle_gamma   90.00
#
_symmetry.space_group_name_H-M   'P 1'
#
loop_
_entity.id
_entity.type
_entity.pdbx_description
1 polymer ?
#
loop_
_entity_poly.entity_id
_entity_poly.type
_entity_poly.pdbx_seq_one_letter_code
_entity_poly.pdbx_strand_id
1 'polypeptide(L)'
;MGSTSPFSLRSHVMRNNRKRSYKSPSRLRTDLSQRMPILAIAAATLIVIGSILFDHQSIPQYIQLLRALEEIRTHIHELEQRNAALRQEIVRVEHDPLKLEEIARNRLGMVRPDDMVYQFVVPQPSLETSAP
;
A
#
# COMPACT_ATOMS: atom_id res chain seq x y z
N MET A 1 -80.48 47.46 -75.09
CA MET A 1 -80.40 46.99 -76.48
C MET A 1 -79.16 46.12 -76.63
N GLY A 2 -79.34 44.90 -77.13
CA GLY A 2 -78.31 43.93 -77.60
C GLY A 2 -77.44 43.28 -76.52
N SER A 3 -77.62 42.01 -76.12
CA SER A 3 -77.27 40.74 -76.83
C SER A 3 -75.78 40.72 -77.24
N THR A 4 -74.90 39.81 -76.80
CA THR A 4 -74.96 38.34 -76.90
C THR A 4 -73.85 37.67 -76.05
N SER A 5 -74.19 36.47 -75.55
CA SER A 5 -73.41 35.35 -74.94
C SER A 5 -72.21 34.84 -75.80
N PRO A 6 -71.47 33.73 -75.49
CA PRO A 6 -71.58 32.69 -74.43
C PRO A 6 -70.23 32.30 -73.74
N PHE A 7 -70.23 31.81 -72.48
CA PHE A 7 -70.25 30.39 -72.08
C PHE A 7 -69.21 29.46 -72.76
N SER A 8 -68.16 29.06 -72.02
CA SER A 8 -67.53 27.75 -72.22
C SER A 8 -66.99 27.15 -70.91
N LEU A 9 -67.44 25.92 -70.66
CA LEU A 9 -67.08 25.00 -69.59
C LEU A 9 -65.60 24.62 -69.63
N ARG A 10 -64.95 24.53 -68.47
CA ARG A 10 -63.78 23.66 -68.33
C ARG A 10 -63.68 22.97 -66.97
N SER A 11 -64.20 21.74 -66.97
CA SER A 11 -63.81 20.56 -66.19
C SER A 11 -63.40 20.74 -64.73
N HIS A 12 -64.33 20.37 -63.87
CA HIS A 12 -64.14 19.93 -62.50
C HIS A 12 -63.30 18.63 -62.49
N VAL A 13 -62.16 18.63 -61.78
CA VAL A 13 -61.51 17.38 -61.34
C VAL A 13 -61.14 17.55 -59.86
N MET A 14 -61.96 16.93 -59.03
CA MET A 14 -61.65 16.63 -57.63
C MET A 14 -60.48 15.64 -57.60
N ARG A 15 -59.37 16.02 -56.95
CA ARG A 15 -58.34 15.06 -56.52
C ARG A 15 -58.33 14.96 -55.00
N ASN A 16 -58.36 13.70 -54.60
CA ASN A 16 -58.65 13.21 -53.28
C ASN A 16 -57.50 13.41 -52.29
N ASN A 17 -57.93 13.77 -51.09
CA ASN A 17 -57.35 13.62 -49.77
C ASN A 17 -56.29 12.52 -49.59
N ARG A 18 -55.06 12.90 -49.23
CA ARG A 18 -54.17 12.10 -48.35
C ARG A 18 -53.38 13.01 -47.42
N LYS A 19 -53.93 13.16 -46.21
CA LYS A 19 -53.24 13.28 -44.92
C LYS A 19 -51.73 13.55 -45.01
N ARG A 20 -51.32 14.77 -44.63
CA ARG A 20 -50.06 14.99 -43.90
C ARG A 20 -50.33 16.01 -42.80
N SER A 21 -51.04 15.53 -41.79
CA SER A 21 -50.90 16.06 -40.44
C SER A 21 -49.46 15.81 -40.03
N TYR A 22 -48.59 16.79 -40.23
CA TYR A 22 -47.36 16.85 -39.46
C TYR A 22 -47.68 17.72 -38.26
N LYS A 23 -48.16 17.06 -37.20
CA LYS A 23 -47.96 17.54 -35.83
C LYS A 23 -46.46 17.76 -35.69
N SER A 24 -45.99 18.99 -35.86
CA SER A 24 -44.65 19.36 -35.44
C SER A 24 -44.58 19.03 -33.95
N PRO A 25 -43.65 18.16 -33.52
CA PRO A 25 -43.58 17.77 -32.13
C PRO A 25 -43.30 19.03 -31.32
N SER A 26 -44.18 19.27 -30.35
CA SER A 26 -43.99 20.23 -29.29
C SER A 26 -42.53 20.20 -28.85
N ARG A 27 -41.90 21.38 -28.82
CA ARG A 27 -40.59 21.61 -28.22
C ARG A 27 -40.66 21.25 -26.73
N LEU A 28 -40.59 19.97 -26.42
CA LEU A 28 -40.18 19.51 -25.10
C LEU A 28 -38.66 19.61 -25.11
N ARG A 29 -38.16 20.85 -25.05
CA ARG A 29 -36.85 21.11 -24.44
C ARG A 29 -37.05 20.79 -22.98
N THR A 30 -36.99 19.50 -22.67
CA THR A 30 -37.06 19.02 -21.31
C THR A 30 -35.89 19.62 -20.57
N ASP A 31 -36.21 20.24 -19.44
CA ASP A 31 -35.32 20.68 -18.37
C ASP A 31 -34.53 19.51 -17.70
N LEU A 32 -34.35 18.42 -18.44
CA LEU A 32 -33.59 17.23 -18.05
C LEU A 32 -32.09 17.48 -18.22
N SER A 33 -31.67 18.40 -19.11
CA SER A 33 -30.24 18.71 -19.28
C SER A 33 -29.65 19.51 -18.11
N GLN A 34 -30.48 20.11 -17.26
CA GLN A 34 -30.01 20.92 -16.12
C GLN A 34 -29.65 20.07 -14.90
N ARG A 35 -30.09 18.80 -14.84
CA ARG A 35 -29.75 17.84 -13.77
C ARG A 35 -28.60 16.88 -14.12
N MET A 36 -28.23 16.80 -15.41
CA MET A 36 -27.06 16.07 -15.88
C MET A 36 -25.74 16.47 -15.20
N PRO A 37 -25.43 17.76 -14.93
CA PRO A 37 -24.19 18.11 -14.23
C PRO A 37 -24.18 17.61 -12.79
N ILE A 38 -25.32 17.61 -12.09
CA ILE A 38 -25.42 17.12 -10.71
C ILE A 38 -25.18 15.61 -10.66
N LEU A 39 -25.76 14.86 -11.60
CA LEU A 39 -25.53 13.41 -11.72
C LEU A 39 -24.07 13.10 -12.09
N ALA A 40 -23.46 13.90 -12.97
CA ALA A 40 -22.05 13.75 -13.33
C ALA A 40 -21.12 14.04 -12.13
N ILE A 41 -21.40 15.07 -11.35
CA ILE A 41 -20.68 15.39 -10.11
C ILE A 41 -20.86 14.29 -9.07
N ALA A 42 -22.08 13.80 -8.89
CA ALA A 42 -22.36 12.70 -7.96
C ALA A 42 -21.61 11.42 -8.37
N ALA A 43 -21.64 11.07 -9.66
CA ALA A 43 -20.89 9.93 -10.19
C ALA A 43 -19.37 10.13 -10.03
N ALA A 44 -18.84 11.31 -10.34
CA ALA A 44 -17.43 11.62 -10.15
C ALA A 44 -17.01 11.53 -8.66
N THR A 45 -17.86 12.01 -7.75
CA THR A 45 -17.62 11.94 -6.31
C THR A 45 -17.61 10.49 -5.83
N LEU A 46 -18.53 9.66 -6.34
CA LEU A 46 -18.60 8.24 -6.02
C LEU A 46 -17.38 7.47 -6.55
N ILE A 47 -16.88 7.83 -7.74
CA ILE A 47 -15.64 7.30 -8.31
C ILE A 47 -14.43 7.71 -7.46
N VAL A 48 -14.35 8.97 -7.01
CA VAL A 48 -13.26 9.44 -6.15
C VAL A 48 -13.28 8.73 -4.79
N ILE A 49 -14.43 8.64 -4.14
CA ILE A 49 -14.58 7.88 -2.88
C ILE A 49 -14.21 6.41 -3.09
N GLY A 50 -14.70 5.81 -4.17
CA GLY A 50 -14.33 4.45 -4.57
C GLY A 50 -12.83 4.29 -4.73
N SER A 51 -12.15 5.22 -5.41
CA SER A 51 -10.70 5.17 -5.62
C SER A 51 -9.89 5.36 -4.35
N ILE A 52 -10.38 6.12 -3.36
CA ILE A 52 -9.72 6.29 -2.07
C ILE A 52 -9.86 5.00 -1.24
N LEU A 53 -11.03 4.36 -1.27
CA LEU A 53 -11.27 3.10 -0.57
C LEU A 53 -10.57 1.91 -1.25
N PHE A 54 -10.47 1.92 -2.58
CA PHE A 54 -9.77 0.94 -3.38
C PHE A 54 -8.29 1.28 -3.63
N ASP A 55 -7.76 2.35 -3.03
CA ASP A 55 -6.34 2.64 -3.16
C ASP A 55 -5.55 1.43 -2.66
N HIS A 56 -4.78 0.87 -3.58
CA HIS A 56 -4.37 -0.53 -3.66
C HIS A 56 -3.35 -0.95 -2.56
N GLN A 57 -3.17 -0.11 -1.54
CA GLN A 57 -2.10 -0.20 -0.55
C GLN A 57 -2.61 -0.33 0.89
N SER A 58 -3.86 0.00 1.18
CA SER A 58 -4.33 0.13 2.57
C SER A 58 -4.52 -1.22 3.30
N ILE A 59 -5.17 -2.19 2.68
CA ILE A 59 -5.51 -3.47 3.33
C ILE A 59 -4.30 -4.41 3.51
N PRO A 60 -3.49 -4.71 2.48
CA PRO A 60 -2.39 -5.68 2.65
C PRO A 60 -1.29 -5.13 3.57
N GLN A 61 -1.10 -3.82 3.62
CA GLN A 61 -0.11 -3.17 4.48
C GLN A 61 -0.53 -3.22 5.95
N TYR A 62 -1.82 -3.06 6.25
CA TYR A 62 -2.36 -3.24 7.60
C TYR A 62 -2.15 -4.67 8.12
N ILE A 63 -2.38 -5.69 7.28
CA ILE A 63 -2.15 -7.09 7.65
C ILE A 63 -0.66 -7.36 7.91
N GLN A 64 0.23 -6.79 7.09
CA GLN A 64 1.67 -6.90 7.30
C GLN A 64 2.10 -6.26 8.63
N LEU A 65 1.54 -5.10 8.97
CA LEU A 65 1.81 -4.44 10.25
C LEU A 65 1.38 -5.30 11.44
N LEU A 66 0.19 -5.92 11.37
CA LEU A 66 -0.27 -6.83 12.42
C LEU A 66 0.65 -8.04 12.58
N ARG A 67 1.14 -8.62 11.47
CA ARG A 67 2.10 -9.74 11.52
C ARG A 67 3.43 -9.32 12.13
N ALA A 68 3.95 -8.15 11.75
CA ALA A 68 5.18 -7.61 12.31
C ALA A 68 5.06 -7.34 13.81
N LEU A 69 3.91 -6.85 14.29
CA LEU A 69 3.66 -6.69 15.72
C LEU A 69 3.68 -8.03 16.46
N GLU A 70 3.11 -9.07 15.88
CA GLU A 70 3.12 -10.41 16.49
C GLU A 70 4.54 -10.98 16.55
N GLU A 71 5.32 -10.83 15.49
CA GLU A 71 6.73 -11.27 15.44
C GLU A 71 7.61 -10.54 16.46
N ILE A 72 7.43 -9.22 16.61
CA ILE A 72 8.16 -8.44 17.61
C ILE A 72 7.78 -8.92 19.02
N ARG A 73 6.49 -9.20 19.27
CA ARG A 73 6.04 -9.71 20.58
C ARG A 73 6.62 -11.08 20.90
N THR A 74 6.67 -12.00 19.94
CA THR A 74 7.29 -13.30 20.16
C THR A 74 8.78 -13.16 20.44
N HIS A 75 9.48 -12.26 19.74
CA HIS A 75 10.90 -11.98 20.00
C HIS A 75 11.15 -11.40 21.39
N ILE A 76 10.30 -10.48 21.85
CA ILE A 76 10.39 -9.96 23.23
C ILE A 76 10.24 -11.10 24.23
N HIS A 77 9.24 -11.96 24.03
CA HIS A 77 8.99 -13.08 24.93
C HIS A 77 10.18 -14.06 24.98
N GLU A 78 10.74 -14.41 23.81
CA GLU A 78 11.94 -15.26 23.76
C GLU A 78 13.14 -14.61 24.46
N LEU A 79 13.36 -13.31 24.27
CA LEU A 79 14.44 -12.58 24.91
C LEU A 79 14.25 -12.52 26.43
N GLU A 80 13.03 -12.30 26.91
CA GLU A 80 12.71 -12.32 28.34
C GLU A 80 12.99 -13.69 28.95
N GLN A 81 12.59 -14.78 28.28
CA GLN A 81 12.87 -16.14 28.75
C GLN A 81 14.39 -16.43 28.78
N ARG A 82 15.13 -16.04 27.73
CA ARG A 82 16.60 -16.18 27.69
C ARG A 82 17.26 -15.36 28.80
N ASN A 83 16.80 -14.13 29.02
CA ASN A 83 17.32 -13.27 30.07
C ASN A 83 17.07 -13.88 31.46
N ALA A 84 15.86 -14.40 31.70
CA ALA A 84 15.53 -15.09 32.94
C ALA A 84 16.41 -16.33 33.17
N ALA A 85 16.64 -17.14 32.14
CA ALA A 85 17.52 -18.30 32.21
C ALA A 85 18.98 -17.91 32.50
N LEU A 86 19.50 -16.89 31.80
CA LEU A 86 20.85 -16.36 32.04
C LEU A 86 20.99 -15.78 33.45
N ARG A 87 19.98 -15.08 33.97
CA ARG A 87 19.99 -14.60 35.35
C ARG A 87 20.04 -15.74 36.35
N GLN A 88 19.30 -16.82 36.13
CA GLN A 88 19.40 -18.02 36.97
C GLN A 88 20.76 -18.71 36.88
N GLU A 89 21.40 -18.69 35.70
CA GLU A 89 22.76 -19.18 35.53
C GLU A 89 23.77 -18.31 36.29
N ILE A 90 23.67 -16.98 36.18
CA ILE A 90 24.48 -16.02 36.94
C ILE A 90 24.33 -16.27 38.43
N VAL A 91 23.09 -16.38 38.94
CA VAL A 91 22.85 -16.68 40.36
C VAL A 91 23.51 -17.99 40.76
N ARG A 92 23.44 -19.06 39.95
CA ARG A 92 24.14 -20.33 40.26
C ARG A 92 25.67 -20.18 40.27
N VAL A 93 26.22 -19.43 39.33
CA VAL A 93 27.67 -19.17 39.23
C VAL A 93 28.16 -18.29 40.38
N GLU A 94 27.38 -17.30 40.81
CA GLU A 94 27.74 -16.36 41.89
C GLU A 94 27.90 -17.07 43.24
N HIS A 95 27.16 -18.17 43.47
CA HIS A 95 27.30 -18.98 44.68
C HIS A 95 28.46 -20.00 44.61
N ASP A 96 29.17 -20.10 43.48
CA ASP A 96 30.32 -20.99 43.31
C ASP A 96 31.56 -20.22 42.79
N PRO A 97 32.46 -19.78 43.69
CA PRO A 97 33.63 -18.99 43.30
C PRO A 97 34.59 -19.73 42.36
N LEU A 98 34.60 -21.07 42.35
CA LEU A 98 35.42 -21.85 41.41
C LEU A 98 34.84 -21.78 39.99
N LYS A 99 33.50 -21.78 39.85
CA LYS A 99 32.81 -21.65 38.56
C LYS A 99 33.01 -20.27 37.95
N LEU A 100 33.04 -19.23 38.78
CA LEU A 100 33.33 -17.87 38.34
C LEU A 100 34.77 -17.72 37.81
N GLU A 101 35.75 -18.31 38.50
CA GLU A 101 37.15 -18.32 38.05
C GLU A 101 37.33 -19.08 36.73
N GLU A 102 36.65 -20.23 36.58
CA GLU A 102 36.65 -21.01 35.33
C GLU A 102 36.14 -20.18 34.14
N ILE A 103 35.02 -19.46 34.30
CA ILE A 103 34.45 -18.61 33.25
C ILE A 103 35.36 -17.43 32.92
N ALA A 104 35.91 -16.77 33.95
CA ALA A 104 36.81 -15.63 33.79
C ALA A 104 38.06 -16.01 33.00
N ARG A 105 38.71 -17.13 33.34
CA ARG A 105 39.94 -17.57 32.66
C ARG A 105 39.68 -18.17 31.28
N ASN A 106 38.69 -19.06 31.15
CA ASN A 106 38.52 -19.85 29.92
C ASN A 106 37.70 -19.13 28.85
N ARG A 107 36.67 -18.37 29.23
CA ARG A 107 35.77 -17.70 28.26
C ARG A 107 36.11 -16.24 28.03
N LEU A 108 36.58 -15.56 29.07
CA LEU A 108 36.84 -14.12 29.01
C LEU A 108 38.34 -13.77 28.94
N GLY A 109 39.23 -14.74 29.14
CA GLY A 109 40.67 -14.51 29.17
C GLY A 109 41.11 -13.52 30.26
N MET A 110 40.28 -13.34 31.30
CA MET A 110 40.57 -12.46 32.42
C MET A 110 41.64 -13.09 33.32
N VAL A 111 42.63 -12.27 33.67
CA VAL A 111 43.73 -12.61 34.59
C VAL A 111 43.59 -11.76 35.86
N ARG A 112 43.96 -12.31 37.03
CA ARG A 112 43.90 -11.54 38.29
C ARG A 112 44.94 -10.42 38.25
N PRO A 113 44.73 -9.31 39.01
CA PRO A 113 45.69 -8.21 39.06
C PRO A 113 47.12 -8.64 39.45
N ASP A 114 47.25 -9.71 40.23
CA ASP A 114 48.53 -10.28 40.67
C ASP A 114 49.05 -11.44 39.78
N ASP A 115 48.39 -11.76 38.65
CA ASP A 115 48.83 -12.82 37.74
C ASP A 115 49.92 -12.31 36.75
N MET A 116 50.99 -13.09 36.54
CA MET A 116 52.04 -12.76 35.55
C MET A 116 51.66 -13.22 34.14
N VAL A 117 51.55 -12.27 33.20
CA VAL A 117 51.24 -12.55 31.79
C VAL A 117 52.53 -12.84 31.00
N TYR A 118 52.65 -14.05 30.47
CA TYR A 118 53.73 -14.42 29.55
C TYR A 118 53.31 -14.15 28.11
N GLN A 119 53.97 -13.20 27.44
CA GLN A 119 53.77 -12.96 26.00
C GLN A 119 54.90 -13.65 25.22
N PHE A 120 54.54 -14.69 24.45
CA PHE A 120 55.48 -15.33 23.54
C PHE A 120 55.64 -14.48 22.29
N VAL A 121 56.72 -13.71 22.21
CA VAL A 121 57.13 -13.06 20.95
C VAL A 121 57.82 -14.10 20.08
N VAL A 122 57.19 -14.48 18.96
CA VAL A 122 57.85 -15.29 17.93
C VAL A 122 58.95 -14.41 17.33
N PRO A 123 60.24 -14.80 17.41
CA PRO A 123 61.31 -14.03 16.77
C PRO A 123 61.03 -13.99 15.28
N GLN A 124 60.87 -12.79 14.71
CA GLN A 124 60.79 -12.67 13.26
C GLN A 124 62.18 -13.04 12.71
N PRO A 125 62.28 -13.97 11.74
CA PRO A 125 63.55 -14.26 11.10
C PRO A 125 64.00 -12.98 10.40
N SER A 126 65.01 -12.32 10.96
CA SER A 126 65.67 -11.19 10.34
C SER A 126 66.15 -11.66 8.98
N LEU A 127 65.54 -11.12 7.91
CA LEU A 127 65.99 -11.36 6.55
C LEU A 127 67.46 -10.96 6.48
N GLU A 128 68.33 -11.97 6.39
CA GLU A 128 69.70 -11.79 5.97
C GLU A 128 69.68 -11.21 4.56
N THR A 129 69.57 -9.89 4.46
CA THR A 129 69.94 -9.13 3.28
C THR A 129 71.45 -9.22 3.16
N SER A 130 71.88 -10.30 2.52
CA SER A 130 72.69 -10.27 1.31
C SER A 130 73.34 -8.91 0.98
N ALA A 131 74.66 -8.91 1.14
CA ALA A 131 75.66 -8.33 0.23
C ALA A 131 75.97 -6.82 0.33
N PRO A 132 77.16 -6.37 -0.12
CA PRO A 132 78.25 -7.09 -0.80
C PRO A 132 79.55 -7.26 0.00
#